data_AF-A0A7K0IW99-F1
#
_entry.id   AF-A0A7K0IW99-F1
#
_cell.length_a   1.000
_cell.length_b   1.000
_cell.length_c   1.000
_cell.angle_alpha   90.00
_cell.angle_beta   90.00
_cell.angle_gamma   90.00
#
_symmetry.space_group_name_H-M   'P 1'
#
loop_
_entity.id
_entity.type
_entity.pdbx_description
1 polymer ?
#
loop_
_entity_poly.entity_id
_entity_poly.type
_entity_poly.pdbx_seq_one_letter_code
_entity_poly.pdbx_strand_id
1 'polypeptide(L)'
;MAKLSEKELAEWENKRDLNAELLQALNDTKRGEWARKTEFTPQPDGSIRRVILRRDGTIEKDEIISAEKTQVAAARAATGLSQAPFARLLGVSVRTLQEWEQGRKIPSGAAATLLKVAARHPEVLQELAA
;
A
#
# COMPACT_ATOMS: atom_id res chain seq x y z
N MET A 1 -12.09 14.48 22.28
CA MET A 1 -10.99 14.42 23.27
C MET A 1 -10.19 15.70 23.17
N ALA A 2 -9.92 16.37 24.28
CA ALA A 2 -9.07 17.57 24.29
C ALA A 2 -7.63 17.19 23.90
N LYS A 3 -6.96 18.02 23.11
CA LYS A 3 -5.54 17.83 22.77
C LYS A 3 -4.69 18.20 23.99
N LEU A 4 -3.71 17.37 24.34
CA LEU A 4 -2.71 17.70 25.37
C LEU A 4 -1.86 18.90 24.93
N SER A 5 -1.43 19.72 25.89
CA SER A 5 -0.45 20.78 25.67
C SER A 5 0.94 20.20 25.40
N GLU A 6 1.84 20.99 24.80
CA GLU A 6 3.21 20.54 24.48
C GLU A 6 3.98 20.03 25.71
N LYS A 7 3.77 20.67 26.86
CA LYS A 7 4.43 20.27 28.12
C LYS A 7 3.93 18.91 28.60
N GLU A 8 2.63 18.68 28.53
CA GLU A 8 2.02 17.39 28.88
C GLU A 8 2.43 16.28 27.89
N LEU A 9 2.63 16.63 26.61
CA LEU A 9 3.10 15.68 25.60
C LEU A 9 4.55 15.24 25.86
N ALA A 10 5.44 16.18 26.19
CA ALA A 10 6.84 15.89 26.50
C ALA A 10 7.00 15.06 27.79
N GLU A 11 6.21 15.36 28.82
CA GLU A 11 6.18 14.56 30.05
C GLU A 11 5.62 13.15 29.82
N TRP A 12 4.68 12.99 28.89
CA TRP A 12 4.14 11.70 28.48
C TRP A 12 5.15 10.88 27.66
N GLU A 13 5.79 11.46 26.64
CA GLU A 13 6.79 10.78 25.82
C GLU A 13 7.99 10.30 26.64
N ASN A 14 8.45 11.09 27.62
CA ASN A 14 9.57 10.72 28.48
C ASN A 14 9.30 9.49 29.38
N LYS A 15 8.02 9.17 29.62
CA LYS A 15 7.59 8.01 30.40
C LYS A 15 7.09 6.86 29.51
N ARG A 16 7.13 7.03 28.19
CA ARG A 16 6.55 6.09 27.23
C ARG A 16 7.53 4.95 26.91
N ASP A 17 7.14 3.73 27.23
CA ASP A 17 7.86 2.53 26.78
C ASP A 17 7.24 2.00 25.48
N LEU A 18 7.86 2.37 24.36
CA LEU A 18 7.43 1.92 23.03
C LEU A 18 7.51 0.40 22.85
N ASN A 19 8.47 -0.27 23.48
CA ASN A 19 8.62 -1.72 23.33
C ASN A 19 7.48 -2.45 24.03
N ALA A 20 7.12 -2.01 25.24
CA ALA A 20 5.99 -2.57 25.99
C ALA A 20 4.66 -2.34 25.25
N GLU A 21 4.45 -1.15 24.68
CA GLU A 21 3.25 -0.85 23.87
C GLU A 21 3.16 -1.70 22.61
N LEU A 22 4.28 -1.91 21.91
CA LEU A 22 4.31 -2.75 20.72
C LEU A 22 4.03 -4.22 21.05
N LEU A 23 4.59 -4.74 22.15
CA LEU A 23 4.30 -6.09 22.62
C LEU A 23 2.81 -6.25 22.98
N GLN A 24 2.22 -5.24 23.62
CA GLN A 24 0.79 -5.23 23.92
C GLN A 24 -0.04 -5.23 22.63
N ALA A 25 0.29 -4.37 21.66
CA ALA A 25 -0.41 -4.31 20.38
C ALA A 25 -0.36 -5.64 19.61
N LEU A 26 0.77 -6.37 19.68
CA LEU A 26 0.88 -7.71 19.11
C LEU A 26 -0.03 -8.72 19.81
N ASN A 27 -0.15 -8.64 21.13
CA ASN A 27 -1.04 -9.51 21.91
C ASN A 27 -2.51 -9.22 21.62
N ASP A 28 -2.89 -7.95 21.55
CA ASP A 28 -4.22 -7.49 21.17
C ASP A 28 -4.55 -7.98 19.75
N THR A 29 -3.57 -7.89 18.84
CA THR A 29 -3.71 -8.41 17.47
C THR A 29 -3.93 -9.92 17.46
N LYS A 30 -3.16 -10.70 18.22
CA LYS A 30 -3.35 -12.16 18.36
C LYS A 30 -4.71 -12.52 18.96
N ARG A 31 -5.28 -11.65 19.78
CA ARG A 31 -6.61 -11.80 20.40
C ARG A 31 -7.77 -11.34 19.51
N GLY A 32 -7.50 -10.81 18.32
CA GLY A 32 -8.56 -10.26 17.47
C GLY A 32 -9.02 -8.86 17.86
N GLU A 33 -8.34 -8.19 18.80
CA GLU A 33 -8.66 -6.84 19.26
C GLU A 33 -8.09 -5.77 18.32
N TRP A 34 -8.41 -5.90 17.04
CA TRP A 34 -8.03 -4.92 16.03
C TRP A 34 -9.04 -3.77 16.05
N ALA A 35 -8.58 -2.53 15.95
CA ALA A 35 -9.48 -1.38 15.77
C ALA A 35 -10.21 -1.44 14.41
N ARG A 36 -9.48 -1.87 13.37
CA ARG A 36 -9.97 -2.00 11.99
C ARG A 36 -9.35 -3.21 11.32
N LYS A 37 -10.13 -3.93 10.49
CA LYS A 37 -9.67 -4.96 9.56
C LYS A 37 -9.85 -4.45 8.13
N THR A 38 -8.84 -4.55 7.29
CA THR A 38 -8.99 -4.29 5.84
C THR A 38 -8.90 -5.61 5.09
N GLU A 39 -9.89 -5.90 4.28
CA GLU A 39 -9.97 -7.10 3.46
C GLU A 39 -9.98 -6.71 1.99
N PHE A 40 -9.12 -7.37 1.21
CA PHE A 40 -8.97 -7.15 -0.22
C PHE A 40 -9.41 -8.41 -0.96
N THR A 41 -10.52 -8.32 -1.69
CA THR A 41 -11.04 -9.42 -2.50
C THR A 41 -10.79 -9.11 -3.98
N PRO A 42 -9.92 -9.86 -4.68
CA PRO A 42 -9.75 -9.70 -6.12
C PRO A 42 -11.03 -10.10 -6.86
N GLN A 43 -11.35 -9.39 -7.93
CA GLN A 43 -12.53 -9.62 -8.76
C GLN A 43 -12.12 -10.17 -10.15
N PRO A 44 -13.02 -10.88 -10.85
CA PRO A 44 -12.72 -11.45 -12.17
C PRO A 44 -12.32 -10.43 -13.24
N ASP A 45 -12.77 -9.18 -13.10
CA ASP A 45 -12.42 -8.07 -13.99
C ASP A 45 -11.06 -7.42 -13.67
N GLY A 46 -10.32 -7.97 -12.70
CA GLY A 46 -9.03 -7.46 -12.23
C GLY A 46 -9.13 -6.30 -11.23
N SER A 47 -10.34 -5.85 -10.90
CA SER A 47 -10.54 -4.88 -9.82
C SER A 47 -10.37 -5.55 -8.45
N ILE A 48 -10.22 -4.75 -7.40
CA ILE A 48 -10.09 -5.25 -6.02
C ILE A 48 -11.16 -4.58 -5.18
N ARG A 49 -12.04 -5.38 -4.56
CA ARG A 49 -12.96 -4.88 -3.54
C ARG A 49 -12.19 -4.74 -2.24
N ARG A 50 -12.17 -3.53 -1.68
CA ARG A 50 -11.57 -3.22 -0.38
C ARG A 50 -12.67 -2.95 0.63
N VAL A 51 -12.78 -3.80 1.63
CA VAL A 51 -13.73 -3.63 2.74
C VAL A 51 -12.96 -3.33 4.02
N ILE A 52 -13.29 -2.23 4.68
CA ILE A 52 -12.78 -1.87 6.00
C ILE A 52 -13.88 -2.15 7.02
N LEU A 53 -13.63 -3.10 7.90
CA LEU A 53 -14.50 -3.48 9.00
C LEU A 53 -13.97 -2.87 10.29
N ARG A 54 -14.85 -2.37 11.14
CA ARG A 54 -14.54 -2.05 12.54
C ARG A 54 -14.59 -3.32 13.38
N ARG A 55 -14.10 -3.21 14.62
CA ARG A 55 -14.15 -4.29 15.62
C ARG A 55 -15.54 -4.90 15.80
N ASP A 56 -16.60 -4.08 15.75
CA ASP A 56 -17.99 -4.50 15.92
C ASP A 56 -18.61 -5.14 14.66
N GLY A 57 -17.81 -5.33 13.61
CA GLY A 57 -18.27 -5.88 12.33
C GLY A 57 -18.94 -4.86 11.42
N THR A 58 -19.09 -3.59 11.84
CA THR A 58 -19.64 -2.55 10.98
C THR A 58 -18.67 -2.22 9.84
N ILE A 59 -19.22 -2.04 8.64
CA ILE A 59 -18.45 -1.63 7.46
C ILE A 59 -18.21 -0.12 7.57
N GLU A 60 -16.96 0.28 7.76
CA GLU A 60 -16.54 1.68 7.72
C GLU A 60 -16.36 2.17 6.29
N LYS A 61 -15.90 1.29 5.39
CA LYS A 61 -15.70 1.60 3.98
C LYS A 61 -15.82 0.35 3.12
N ASP A 62 -16.51 0.46 2.00
CA ASP A 62 -16.59 -0.58 0.97
C ASP A 62 -16.40 0.10 -0.38
N GLU A 63 -15.31 -0.19 -1.06
CA GLU A 63 -14.99 0.42 -2.34
C GLU A 63 -14.39 -0.58 -3.33
N ILE A 64 -14.67 -0.38 -4.61
CA ILE A 64 -14.03 -1.11 -5.70
C ILE A 64 -12.86 -0.26 -6.21
N ILE A 65 -11.64 -0.78 -6.06
CA ILE A 65 -10.45 -0.23 -6.68
C ILE A 65 -10.40 -0.79 -8.09
N SER A 66 -10.54 0.07 -9.10
CA SER A 66 -10.54 -0.35 -10.51
C SER A 66 -9.24 -1.06 -10.88
N ALA A 67 -9.36 -2.01 -11.81
CA ALA A 67 -8.21 -2.74 -12.36
C ALA A 67 -7.14 -1.80 -12.93
N GLU A 68 -7.54 -0.67 -13.53
CA GLU A 68 -6.64 0.37 -14.01
C GLU A 68 -5.76 0.94 -12.89
N LYS A 69 -6.35 1.23 -11.72
CA LYS A 69 -5.62 1.79 -10.57
C LYS A 69 -4.65 0.79 -9.97
N THR A 70 -4.95 -0.51 -10.03
CA THR A 70 -4.06 -1.55 -9.51
C THR A 70 -3.03 -2.00 -10.55
N GLN A 71 -3.25 -1.74 -11.84
CA GLN A 71 -2.44 -2.27 -12.93
C GLN A 71 -0.95 -1.95 -12.80
N VAL A 72 -0.62 -0.71 -12.42
CA VAL A 72 0.78 -0.27 -12.27
C VAL A 72 1.46 -1.00 -11.11
N ALA A 73 0.79 -1.06 -9.95
CA ALA A 73 1.30 -1.75 -8.78
C ALA A 73 1.40 -3.27 -8.99
N ALA A 74 0.43 -3.85 -9.71
CA ALA A 74 0.42 -5.26 -10.07
C ALA A 74 1.55 -5.60 -11.06
N ALA A 75 1.77 -4.75 -12.08
CA ALA A 75 2.89 -4.91 -13.01
C ALA A 75 4.23 -4.87 -12.28
N ARG A 76 4.42 -3.95 -11.33
CA ARG A 76 5.62 -3.94 -10.49
C ARG A 76 5.72 -5.20 -9.64
N ALA A 77 4.65 -5.58 -8.95
CA ALA A 77 4.64 -6.75 -8.08
C ALA A 77 5.01 -8.03 -8.84
N ALA A 78 4.56 -8.18 -10.09
CA ALA A 78 4.91 -9.30 -10.95
C ALA A 78 6.43 -9.41 -11.22
N THR A 79 7.15 -8.29 -11.25
CA THR A 79 8.62 -8.29 -11.39
C THR A 79 9.37 -8.66 -10.10
N GLY A 80 8.73 -8.60 -8.93
CA GLY A 80 9.39 -8.77 -7.63
C GLY A 80 10.24 -7.56 -7.19
N LEU A 81 10.26 -6.48 -7.96
CA LEU A 81 11.06 -5.29 -7.66
C LEU A 81 10.33 -4.34 -6.69
N SER A 82 11.12 -3.70 -5.81
CA SER A 82 10.63 -2.58 -5.01
C SER A 82 10.49 -1.31 -5.87
N GLN A 83 9.83 -0.26 -5.34
CA GLN A 83 9.52 0.94 -6.12
C GLN A 83 10.77 1.62 -6.74
N ALA A 84 11.88 1.66 -6.00
CA ALA A 84 13.10 2.34 -6.45
C ALA A 84 13.78 1.70 -7.68
N PRO A 85 14.12 0.40 -7.68
CA PRO A 85 14.68 -0.26 -8.86
C PRO A 85 13.70 -0.28 -10.04
N PHE A 86 12.41 -0.50 -9.79
CA PHE A 86 11.40 -0.49 -10.86
C PHE A 86 11.26 0.89 -11.53
N ALA A 87 11.22 1.97 -10.74
CA ALA A 87 11.17 3.34 -11.27
C ALA A 87 12.42 3.67 -12.12
N ARG A 88 13.59 3.20 -11.68
CA ARG A 88 14.85 3.37 -12.41
C ARG A 88 14.82 2.69 -13.78
N LEU A 89 14.34 1.44 -13.85
CA LEU A 89 14.20 0.72 -15.12
C LEU A 89 13.20 1.39 -16.08
N LEU A 90 12.12 1.96 -15.52
CA LEU A 90 11.15 2.72 -16.31
C LEU A 90 11.63 4.13 -16.69
N GLY A 91 12.80 4.57 -16.20
CA GLY A 91 13.33 5.91 -16.47
C GLY A 91 12.52 7.04 -15.83
N VAL A 92 11.85 6.78 -14.70
CA VAL A 92 11.03 7.77 -13.99
C VAL A 92 11.44 7.93 -12.53
N SER A 93 11.02 9.03 -11.90
CA SER A 93 11.24 9.20 -10.45
C SER A 93 10.36 8.23 -9.65
N VAL A 94 10.82 7.84 -8.45
CA VAL A 94 10.01 7.06 -7.49
C VAL A 94 8.70 7.78 -7.18
N ARG A 95 8.73 9.11 -7.09
CA ARG A 95 7.55 9.93 -6.88
C ARG A 95 6.54 9.78 -8.02
N THR A 96 7.00 9.77 -9.28
CA THR A 96 6.15 9.56 -10.46
C THR A 96 5.48 8.19 -10.39
N LEU A 97 6.26 7.14 -10.10
CA LEU A 97 5.71 5.78 -9.93
C LEU A 97 4.64 5.74 -8.83
N GLN A 98 4.88 6.39 -7.68
CA GLN A 98 3.90 6.46 -6.59
C GLN A 98 2.62 7.20 -7.00
N GLU A 99 2.71 8.28 -7.79
CA GLU A 99 1.54 8.99 -8.30
C GLU A 99 0.72 8.13 -9.26
N TRP A 100 1.38 7.24 -10.03
CA TRP A 100 0.72 6.24 -10.86
C TRP A 100 0.07 5.12 -10.05
N GLU A 101 0.81 4.49 -9.12
CA GLU A 101 0.30 3.40 -8.28
C GLU A 101 -0.86 3.85 -7.36
N GLN A 102 -0.90 5.13 -6.99
CA GLN A 102 -2.00 5.71 -6.21
C GLN A 102 -3.16 6.20 -7.10
N GLY A 103 -3.03 6.10 -8.43
CA GLY A 103 -4.04 6.55 -9.39
C GLY A 103 -4.24 8.07 -9.40
N ARG A 104 -3.27 8.86 -8.95
CA ARG A 104 -3.30 10.34 -9.03
C ARG A 104 -2.93 10.84 -10.42
N LYS A 105 -2.14 10.06 -11.14
CA LYS A 105 -1.76 10.30 -12.54
C LYS A 105 -1.85 9.02 -13.33
N ILE A 106 -2.08 9.14 -14.64
CA ILE A 106 -2.17 8.02 -15.57
C ILE A 106 -0.87 8.00 -16.39
N PRO A 107 -0.15 6.87 -16.46
CA PRO A 107 1.01 6.74 -17.36
C PRO A 107 0.54 6.83 -18.81
N SER A 108 1.30 7.53 -19.66
CA SER A 108 0.97 7.71 -21.08
C SER A 108 2.15 7.31 -21.98
N GLY A 109 1.85 7.11 -23.26
CA GLY A 109 2.85 6.81 -24.29
C GLY A 109 3.71 5.59 -23.96
N ALA A 110 5.03 5.76 -24.06
CA ALA A 110 6.01 4.69 -23.83
C ALA A 110 5.89 4.07 -22.43
N ALA A 111 5.60 4.86 -21.39
CA ALA A 111 5.47 4.35 -20.03
C ALA A 111 4.30 3.36 -19.90
N ALA A 112 3.15 3.66 -20.52
CA ALA A 112 2.00 2.76 -20.52
C ALA A 112 2.31 1.45 -21.26
N THR A 113 3.08 1.51 -22.35
CA THR A 113 3.54 0.32 -23.08
C THR A 113 4.51 -0.52 -22.25
N LEU A 114 5.50 0.10 -21.60
CA LEU A 114 6.46 -0.59 -20.75
C LEU A 114 5.79 -1.26 -19.55
N LEU A 115 4.76 -0.63 -18.96
CA LEU A 115 3.98 -1.25 -17.89
C LEU A 115 3.20 -2.49 -18.36
N LYS A 116 2.69 -2.48 -19.60
CA LYS A 116 2.08 -3.68 -20.21
C LYS A 116 3.11 -4.78 -20.44
N VAL A 117 4.33 -4.44 -20.84
CA VAL A 117 5.44 -5.40 -20.97
C VAL A 117 5.77 -5.97 -19.59
N ALA A 118 5.97 -5.14 -18.57
CA ALA A 118 6.24 -5.58 -17.21
C ALA A 118 5.16 -6.50 -16.64
N ALA A 119 3.89 -6.28 -17.00
CA ALA A 119 2.78 -7.13 -16.57
C ALA A 119 2.73 -8.49 -17.29
N ARG A 120 3.13 -8.56 -18.56
CA ARG A 120 3.04 -9.79 -19.39
C ARG A 120 4.33 -10.61 -19.41
N HIS A 121 5.45 -9.90 -19.32
CA HIS A 121 6.82 -10.40 -19.44
C HIS A 121 7.69 -9.82 -18.31
N PRO A 122 7.37 -10.09 -17.03
CA PRO A 122 8.13 -9.57 -15.90
C PRO A 122 9.61 -9.99 -15.92
N GLU A 123 9.91 -11.14 -16.54
CA GLU A 123 11.27 -11.68 -16.73
C GLU A 123 12.21 -10.69 -17.44
N VAL A 124 11.69 -9.89 -18.38
CA VAL A 124 12.50 -8.90 -19.11
C VAL A 124 13.02 -7.81 -18.17
N LEU A 125 12.19 -7.35 -17.22
CA LEU A 125 12.62 -6.34 -16.25
C LEU A 125 13.49 -6.94 -15.15
N GLN A 126 13.32 -8.22 -14.83
CA GLN A 126 14.19 -8.93 -13.90
C GLN A 126 15.59 -9.10 -14.48
N GLU A 127 15.70 -9.45 -15.77
CA GLU A 127 16.98 -9.55 -16.48
C GLU A 127 17.71 -8.19 -16.53
N LEU A 128 16.99 -7.10 -16.82
CA LEU A 128 17.58 -5.75 -16.81
C LEU A 128 18.00 -5.25 -15.41
N ALA A 129 17.50 -5.88 -14.34
CA ALA A 129 17.83 -5.54 -12.96
C ALA A 129 19.07 -6.30 -12.43
N ALA A 130 19.51 -7.35 -13.13
CA ALA A 130 20.68 -8.16 -12.78
C ALA A 130 21.99 -7.44 -13.13
#